data_AF-A0AAE0R292-F1
#
_entry.id   AF-A0AAE0R292-F1
#
_cell.length_a   1.000
_cell.length_b   1.000
_cell.length_c   1.000
_cell.angle_alpha   90.00
_cell.angle_beta   90.00
_cell.angle_gamma   90.00
#
_symmetry.space_group_name_H-M   'P 1'
#
loop_
_entity.id
_entity.type
_entity.pdbx_description
1 polymer ?
#
loop_
_entity_poly.entity_id
_entity_poly.type
_entity_poly.pdbx_seq_one_letter_code
_entity_poly.pdbx_strand_id
1 'polypeptide(L)'
;MRRLGDEEVQDSVQRKRLAKKKWDMDRTEENRWEYKKLQRRVKREVSKAKQKVYDELYTRLDTREGQKDLYRLARQRDRDGKDVQQVRVIKDRDGRVLTSEESVQRRWKEYFEELMNEENEREKKRVEGVNSVEQKVDKIRKDEVRKALKRMKSGKAVGPDDIPVEVWRCLGEAAVEFLTSLFNRVLESERMPEKWRSC
;
A
#
# COMPACT_ATOMS: atom_id res chain seq x y z
N MET A 1 34.16 -25.42 7.86
CA MET A 1 34.08 -24.91 9.25
C MET A 1 32.65 -24.47 9.53
N ARG A 2 31.92 -25.19 10.41
CA ARG A 2 30.64 -24.69 10.93
C ARG A 2 30.94 -23.52 11.85
N ARG A 3 30.26 -22.37 11.68
CA ARG A 3 30.45 -21.20 12.54
C ARG A 3 29.96 -21.58 13.95
N LEU A 4 30.84 -21.55 14.94
CA LEU A 4 30.53 -21.80 16.36
C LEU A 4 29.33 -20.98 16.88
N GLY A 5 29.03 -19.83 16.27
CA GLY A 5 27.86 -19.01 16.59
C GLY A 5 26.51 -19.60 16.15
N ASP A 6 26.49 -20.52 15.18
CA ASP A 6 25.24 -21.14 14.72
C ASP A 6 24.74 -22.20 15.71
N GLU A 7 25.63 -22.98 16.31
CA GLU A 7 25.23 -24.06 17.24
C GLU A 7 24.72 -23.52 18.57
N GLU A 8 25.37 -22.51 19.16
CA GLU A 8 24.94 -21.89 20.43
C GLU A 8 23.63 -21.11 20.28
N VAL A 9 23.45 -20.41 19.15
CA VAL A 9 22.17 -19.76 18.81
C VAL A 9 21.08 -20.81 18.57
N GLN A 10 21.37 -21.90 17.86
CA GLN A 10 20.40 -22.97 17.63
C GLN A 10 19.97 -23.64 18.93
N ASP A 11 20.90 -24.03 19.80
CA ASP A 11 20.59 -24.62 21.11
C ASP A 11 19.74 -23.69 21.97
N SER A 12 20.11 -22.41 22.07
CA SER A 12 19.32 -21.44 22.84
C SER A 12 17.89 -21.24 22.28
N VAL A 13 17.73 -21.28 20.95
CA VAL A 13 16.42 -21.22 20.28
C VAL A 13 15.59 -22.47 20.58
N GLN A 14 16.20 -23.66 20.55
CA GLN A 14 15.51 -24.92 20.89
C GLN A 14 15.01 -24.91 22.34
N ARG A 15 15.85 -24.51 23.29
CA ARG A 15 15.45 -24.38 24.71
C ARG A 15 14.29 -23.41 24.89
N LYS A 16 14.31 -22.25 24.21
CA LYS A 16 13.20 -21.29 24.21
C LYS A 16 11.91 -21.91 23.64
N ARG A 17 11.99 -22.72 22.58
CA ARG A 17 10.83 -23.42 21.99
C ARG A 17 10.23 -24.42 22.98
N LEU A 18 11.07 -25.20 23.67
CA LEU A 18 10.61 -26.15 24.70
C LEU A 18 9.92 -25.44 25.86
N ALA A 19 10.49 -24.34 26.37
CA ALA A 19 9.87 -23.54 27.43
C ALA A 19 8.56 -22.88 26.98
N LYS A 20 8.44 -22.49 25.71
CA LYS A 20 7.17 -21.98 25.15
C LYS A 20 6.10 -23.06 25.16
N LYS A 21 6.44 -24.29 24.72
CA LYS A 21 5.51 -25.43 24.78
C LYS A 21 5.03 -25.72 26.21
N LYS A 22 5.94 -25.72 27.19
CA LYS A 22 5.58 -25.89 28.61
C LYS A 22 4.63 -24.79 29.11
N TRP A 23 4.92 -23.53 28.79
CA TRP A 23 4.04 -22.42 29.16
C TRP A 23 2.67 -22.50 28.47
N ASP A 24 2.61 -22.97 27.22
CA ASP A 24 1.35 -23.13 26.50
C ASP A 24 0.48 -24.25 27.09
N MET A 25 1.08 -25.28 27.71
CA MET A 25 0.36 -26.36 28.39
C MET A 25 -0.15 -25.96 29.77
N ASP A 26 0.74 -25.52 30.67
CA ASP A 26 0.38 -25.38 32.10
C ASP A 26 -0.04 -23.96 32.48
N ARG A 27 0.26 -22.96 31.63
CA ARG A 27 -0.02 -21.52 31.82
C ARG A 27 0.35 -20.93 33.20
N THR A 28 1.28 -21.54 33.93
CA THR A 28 1.78 -21.05 35.22
C THR A 28 2.68 -19.82 35.06
N GLU A 29 2.80 -19.01 36.12
CA GLU A 29 3.62 -17.80 36.10
C GLU A 29 5.12 -18.14 36.11
N GLU A 30 5.52 -19.26 36.73
CA GLU A 30 6.90 -19.79 36.68
C GLU A 30 7.31 -20.12 35.24
N ASN A 31 6.46 -20.84 34.50
CA ASN A 31 6.72 -21.23 33.11
C ASN A 31 6.77 -19.99 32.20
N ARG A 32 5.92 -18.99 32.46
CA ARG A 32 5.95 -17.70 31.75
C ARG A 32 7.27 -16.96 31.98
N TRP A 33 7.74 -16.94 33.22
CA TRP A 33 9.01 -16.29 33.59
C TRP A 33 10.21 -17.02 32.95
N GLU A 34 10.22 -18.35 32.97
CA GLU A 34 11.26 -19.16 32.33
C GLU A 34 11.32 -18.93 30.82
N TYR A 35 10.17 -18.92 30.14
CA TYR A 35 10.08 -18.58 28.72
C TYR A 35 10.63 -17.17 28.43
N LYS A 36 10.23 -16.15 29.20
CA LYS A 36 10.73 -14.77 29.03
C LYS A 36 12.23 -14.67 29.27
N LYS A 37 12.77 -15.38 30.27
CA LYS A 37 14.21 -15.46 30.55
C LYS A 37 14.97 -16.04 29.35
N LEU A 38 14.49 -17.15 28.80
CA LEU A 38 15.09 -17.79 27.64
C LEU A 38 14.95 -16.94 26.37
N GLN A 39 13.83 -16.23 26.19
CA GLN A 39 13.64 -15.29 25.09
C GLN A 39 14.69 -14.16 25.14
N ARG A 40 14.95 -13.59 26.33
CA ARG A 40 16.02 -12.59 26.51
C ARG A 40 17.40 -13.18 26.22
N ARG A 41 17.67 -14.41 26.65
CA ARG A 41 18.93 -15.11 26.37
C ARG A 41 19.14 -15.29 24.86
N VAL A 42 18.13 -15.77 24.14
CA VAL A 42 18.19 -15.91 22.67
C VAL A 42 18.46 -14.56 21.99
N LYS A 43 17.78 -13.49 22.42
CA LYS A 43 18.04 -12.14 21.86
C LYS A 43 19.49 -11.72 22.04
N ARG A 44 20.08 -11.99 23.22
CA ARG A 44 21.50 -11.69 23.48
C ARG A 44 22.43 -12.53 22.62
N GLU A 45 22.22 -13.84 22.53
CA GLU A 45 23.08 -14.71 21.71
C GLU A 45 23.00 -14.36 20.22
N VAL A 46 21.80 -14.08 19.70
CA VAL A 46 21.64 -13.58 18.32
C VAL A 46 22.37 -12.25 18.12
N SER A 47 22.31 -11.34 19.10
CA SER A 47 23.03 -10.06 19.03
C SER A 47 24.54 -10.26 19.00
N LYS A 48 25.08 -11.13 19.86
CA LYS A 48 26.52 -11.46 19.88
C LYS A 48 26.96 -12.10 18.56
N ALA A 49 26.19 -13.06 18.05
CA ALA A 49 26.49 -13.72 16.79
C ALA A 49 26.50 -12.73 15.61
N LYS A 50 25.51 -11.82 15.55
CA LYS A 50 25.48 -10.73 14.57
C LYS A 50 26.69 -9.82 14.71
N GLN A 51 27.00 -9.39 15.93
CA GLN A 51 28.14 -8.53 16.20
C GLN A 51 29.43 -9.16 15.71
N LYS A 52 29.68 -10.44 16.03
CA LYS A 52 30.85 -11.18 15.57
C LYS A 52 30.97 -11.22 14.05
N VAL A 53 29.85 -11.44 13.34
CA VAL A 53 29.84 -11.41 11.87
C VAL A 53 30.17 -10.02 11.33
N TYR A 54 29.68 -8.95 11.96
CA TYR A 54 30.04 -7.59 11.58
C TYR A 54 31.51 -7.27 11.87
N ASP A 55 32.04 -7.69 13.03
CA ASP A 55 33.45 -7.50 13.40
C ASP A 55 34.39 -8.23 12.41
N GLU A 56 34.04 -9.47 12.03
CA GLU A 56 34.73 -10.22 10.97
C GLU A 56 34.62 -9.54 9.60
N LEU A 57 33.49 -8.91 9.30
CA LEU A 57 33.34 -8.12 8.06
C LEU A 57 34.25 -6.89 8.10
N TYR A 58 34.24 -6.11 9.18
CA TYR A 58 35.03 -4.89 9.33
C TYR A 58 36.54 -5.17 9.27
N THR A 59 37.01 -6.21 9.95
CA THR A 59 38.44 -6.61 9.89
C THR A 59 38.87 -7.01 8.47
N ARG A 60 37.96 -7.56 7.67
CA ARG A 60 38.25 -7.90 6.27
C ARG A 60 38.22 -6.69 5.33
N LEU A 61 37.66 -5.54 5.71
CA LEU A 61 37.57 -4.36 4.83
C LEU A 61 38.95 -3.76 4.49
N ASP A 62 39.96 -3.99 5.33
CA ASP A 62 41.34 -3.61 5.04
C ASP A 62 41.98 -4.46 3.93
N THR A 63 41.29 -5.53 3.49
CA THR A 63 41.71 -6.37 2.37
C THR A 63 40.96 -5.99 1.09
N ARG A 64 41.61 -6.19 -0.07
CA ARG A 64 41.00 -5.98 -1.39
C ARG A 64 39.76 -6.86 -1.63
N GLU A 65 39.68 -8.00 -0.95
CA GLU A 65 38.55 -8.93 -1.01
C GLU A 65 37.36 -8.44 -0.18
N GLY A 66 37.59 -7.91 1.02
CA GLY A 66 36.54 -7.32 1.84
C GLY A 66 35.92 -6.07 1.22
N GLN A 67 36.72 -5.24 0.54
CA GLN A 67 36.19 -4.11 -0.25
C GLN A 67 35.21 -4.58 -1.34
N LYS A 68 35.53 -5.66 -2.06
CA LYS A 68 34.62 -6.25 -3.06
C LYS A 68 33.32 -6.77 -2.43
N ASP A 69 33.40 -7.37 -1.25
CA ASP A 69 32.23 -7.84 -0.51
C ASP A 69 31.31 -6.67 -0.09
N LEU A 70 31.88 -5.53 0.29
CA LEU A 70 31.11 -4.30 0.59
C LEU A 70 30.32 -3.82 -0.62
N TYR A 71 30.96 -3.72 -1.79
CA TYR A 71 30.28 -3.37 -3.04
C TYR A 71 29.21 -4.39 -3.45
N ARG A 72 29.40 -5.67 -3.11
CA ARG A 72 28.38 -6.71 -3.33
C ARG A 72 27.17 -6.50 -2.42
N LEU A 73 27.40 -6.25 -1.13
CA LEU A 73 26.36 -5.96 -0.14
C LEU A 73 25.56 -4.71 -0.50
N ALA A 74 26.23 -3.63 -0.94
CA ALA A 74 25.59 -2.40 -1.40
C ALA A 74 24.68 -2.66 -2.61
N ARG A 75 25.19 -3.38 -3.63
CA ARG A 75 24.39 -3.76 -4.81
C ARG A 75 23.23 -4.71 -4.50
N GLN A 76 23.34 -5.52 -3.45
CA GLN A 76 22.24 -6.37 -3.02
C GLN A 76 21.15 -5.55 -2.34
N ARG A 77 21.51 -4.64 -1.44
CA ARG A 77 20.56 -3.71 -0.82
C ARG A 77 19.82 -2.83 -1.82
N ASP A 78 20.53 -2.32 -2.83
CA ASP A 78 19.92 -1.54 -3.92
C ASP A 78 18.87 -2.37 -4.70
N ARG A 79 19.14 -3.67 -4.94
CA ARG A 79 18.17 -4.57 -5.58
C ARG A 79 16.99 -4.90 -4.67
N ASP A 80 17.26 -5.17 -3.39
CA ASP A 80 16.21 -5.50 -2.41
C ASP A 80 15.25 -4.32 -2.16
N GLY A 81 15.72 -3.09 -2.39
CA GLY A 81 14.92 -1.86 -2.27
C GLY A 81 14.13 -1.46 -3.52
N LYS A 82 14.26 -2.18 -4.64
CA LYS A 82 13.50 -1.90 -5.87
C LYS A 82 12.19 -2.69 -5.87
N ASP A 83 11.08 -1.99 -6.07
CA ASP A 83 9.72 -2.58 -6.16
C ASP A 83 9.57 -3.57 -7.33
N VAL A 84 10.43 -3.45 -8.35
CA VAL A 84 10.46 -4.32 -9.52
C VAL A 84 11.88 -4.86 -9.68
N GLN A 85 12.08 -6.13 -9.31
CA GLN A 85 13.38 -6.80 -9.41
C GLN A 85 13.60 -7.54 -10.74
N GLN A 86 12.52 -7.80 -11.49
CA GLN A 86 12.55 -8.47 -12.79
C GLN A 86 11.91 -7.60 -13.88
N VAL A 87 12.49 -7.63 -15.08
CA VAL A 87 11.84 -7.16 -16.30
C VAL A 87 10.47 -7.82 -16.41
N ARG A 88 9.41 -7.01 -16.43
CA ARG A 88 8.04 -7.48 -16.64
C ARG A 88 7.93 -7.96 -18.07
N VAL A 89 8.00 -9.27 -18.25
CA VAL A 89 7.82 -9.92 -19.54
C VAL A 89 6.35 -9.80 -19.92
N ILE A 90 6.04 -9.07 -21.00
CA ILE A 90 4.67 -8.88 -21.50
C ILE A 90 4.60 -9.35 -22.94
N LYS A 91 3.49 -9.98 -23.36
CA LYS A 91 3.30 -10.36 -24.74
C LYS A 91 2.67 -9.23 -25.56
N ASP A 92 3.17 -9.05 -26.78
CA ASP A 92 2.50 -8.19 -27.76
C ASP A 92 1.23 -8.84 -28.32
N ARG A 93 0.55 -8.14 -29.23
CA ARG A 93 -0.69 -8.61 -29.88
C ARG A 93 -0.49 -9.92 -30.65
N ASP A 94 0.71 -10.14 -31.18
CA ASP A 94 1.09 -11.33 -31.94
C ASP A 94 1.62 -12.47 -31.05
N GLY A 95 1.53 -12.30 -29.72
CA GLY A 95 1.97 -13.28 -28.74
C GLY A 95 3.49 -13.34 -28.53
N ARG A 96 4.27 -12.43 -29.12
CA ARG A 96 5.72 -12.35 -28.95
C ARG A 96 6.07 -11.68 -27.63
N VAL A 97 7.16 -12.15 -27.05
CA VAL A 97 7.57 -11.81 -25.71
C VAL A 97 8.41 -10.53 -25.73
N LEU A 98 7.92 -9.46 -25.08
CA LEU A 98 8.62 -8.19 -24.92
C LEU A 98 9.39 -8.16 -23.61
N THR A 99 10.67 -7.79 -23.70
CA THR A 99 11.62 -7.75 -22.57
C THR A 99 12.34 -6.42 -22.41
N SER A 100 12.19 -5.48 -23.35
CA SER A 100 12.68 -4.11 -23.18
C SER A 100 11.65 -3.26 -22.42
N GLU A 101 12.12 -2.42 -21.50
CA GLU A 101 11.27 -1.51 -20.72
C GLU A 101 10.45 -0.57 -21.62
N GLU A 102 11.07 0.00 -22.64
CA GLU A 102 10.39 0.87 -23.61
C GLU A 102 9.28 0.14 -24.37
N SER A 103 9.54 -1.11 -24.78
CA SER A 103 8.56 -1.93 -25.50
C SER A 103 7.40 -2.35 -24.60
N VAL A 104 7.70 -2.66 -23.33
CA VAL A 104 6.69 -2.99 -22.31
C VAL A 104 5.79 -1.79 -22.02
N GLN A 105 6.37 -0.60 -21.83
CA GLN A 105 5.60 0.64 -21.63
C GLN A 105 4.72 0.98 -22.84
N ARG A 106 5.26 0.82 -24.05
CA ARG A 106 4.49 1.04 -25.30
C ARG A 106 3.32 0.07 -25.42
N ARG A 107 3.55 -1.21 -25.14
CA ARG A 107 2.49 -2.24 -25.15
C ARG A 107 1.40 -1.95 -24.10
N TRP A 108 1.77 -1.46 -22.92
CA TRP A 108 0.82 -0.99 -21.90
C TRP A 108 -0.02 0.17 -22.39
N LYS A 109 0.61 1.17 -23.03
CA LYS A 109 -0.09 2.31 -23.62
C LYS A 109 -1.10 1.86 -24.68
N GLU A 110 -0.68 1.05 -25.64
CA GLU A 110 -1.54 0.49 -26.69
C GLU A 110 -2.73 -0.28 -26.11
N TYR A 111 -2.48 -1.15 -25.11
CA TYR A 111 -3.54 -1.91 -24.45
C TYR A 111 -4.61 -1.02 -23.83
N PHE A 112 -4.20 0.02 -23.10
CA PHE A 112 -5.15 0.91 -22.42
C PHE A 112 -5.81 1.89 -23.39
N GLU A 113 -5.12 2.35 -24.43
CA GLU A 113 -5.75 3.15 -25.48
C GLU A 113 -6.84 2.36 -26.20
N GLU A 114 -6.62 1.07 -26.45
CA GLU A 114 -7.65 0.20 -27.04
C GLU A 114 -8.79 -0.07 -26.05
N LEU A 115 -8.47 -0.45 -24.80
CA LEU A 115 -9.46 -0.74 -23.77
C LEU A 115 -10.37 0.45 -23.46
N MET A 116 -9.83 1.67 -23.49
CA MET A 116 -10.54 2.90 -23.12
C MET A 116 -11.21 3.59 -24.31
N ASN A 117 -10.77 3.32 -25.56
CA ASN A 117 -11.33 3.92 -26.77
C ASN A 117 -12.12 2.93 -27.65
N GLU A 118 -12.20 1.65 -27.29
CA GLU A 118 -13.26 0.79 -27.80
C GLU A 118 -14.60 1.40 -27.36
N GLU A 119 -15.24 2.16 -28.26
CA GLU A 119 -16.66 2.50 -28.14
C GLU A 119 -17.40 1.19 -27.92
N ASN A 120 -17.84 0.96 -26.68
CA ASN A 120 -18.65 -0.20 -26.36
C ASN A 120 -19.89 -0.12 -27.24
N GLU A 121 -20.00 -0.98 -28.24
CA GLU A 121 -21.22 -1.12 -29.08
C GLU A 121 -22.48 -1.28 -28.20
N ARG A 122 -22.31 -1.87 -27.01
CA ARG A 122 -23.33 -1.95 -25.96
C ARG A 122 -23.72 -0.60 -25.35
N GLU A 123 -22.79 0.34 -25.21
CA GLU A 123 -23.08 1.71 -24.81
C GLU A 123 -23.73 2.49 -25.95
N LYS A 124 -23.22 2.37 -27.18
CA LYS A 124 -23.82 3.02 -28.36
C LYS A 124 -25.29 2.61 -28.56
N LYS A 125 -25.60 1.31 -28.46
CA LYS A 125 -26.99 0.80 -28.44
C LYS A 125 -27.80 1.20 -27.22
N ARG A 126 -27.17 1.51 -26.08
CA ARG A 126 -27.86 2.11 -24.92
C ARG A 126 -28.20 3.57 -25.18
N VAL A 127 -27.37 4.33 -25.91
CA VAL A 127 -27.62 5.75 -26.20
C VAL A 127 -28.64 5.93 -27.33
N GLU A 128 -28.60 5.08 -28.37
CA GLU A 128 -29.50 5.17 -29.55
C GLU A 128 -30.99 4.84 -29.28
N GLY A 129 -31.35 4.47 -28.05
CA GLY A 129 -32.75 4.20 -27.65
C GLY A 129 -33.24 4.99 -26.45
N VAL A 130 -32.42 5.86 -25.86
CA VAL A 130 -32.84 6.69 -24.73
C VAL A 130 -33.43 7.96 -25.31
N ASN A 131 -34.76 7.97 -25.45
CA ASN A 131 -35.48 9.24 -25.41
C ASN A 131 -34.97 9.97 -24.17
N SER A 132 -34.37 11.15 -24.34
CA SER A 132 -34.04 12.04 -23.23
C SER A 132 -35.35 12.37 -22.53
N VAL A 133 -35.72 11.54 -21.55
CA VAL A 133 -36.77 11.89 -20.62
C VAL A 133 -36.18 13.06 -19.87
N GLU A 134 -36.67 14.27 -20.11
CA GLU A 134 -36.46 15.42 -19.23
C GLU A 134 -37.02 15.03 -17.87
N GLN A 135 -36.21 14.28 -17.12
CA GLN A 135 -36.53 13.86 -15.79
C GLN A 135 -36.33 15.10 -14.96
N LYS A 136 -37.43 15.74 -14.54
CA LYS A 136 -37.38 16.83 -13.58
C LYS A 136 -36.63 16.32 -12.35
N VAL A 137 -35.39 16.77 -12.19
CA VAL A 137 -34.58 16.42 -11.03
C VAL A 137 -35.15 17.22 -9.86
N ASP A 138 -35.68 16.51 -8.86
CA ASP A 138 -36.16 17.14 -7.65
C ASP A 138 -35.03 17.87 -6.93
N LYS A 139 -35.35 18.98 -6.27
CA LYS A 139 -34.39 19.73 -5.47
C LYS A 139 -33.85 18.88 -4.34
N ILE A 140 -32.53 18.92 -4.16
CA ILE A 140 -31.84 18.27 -3.04
C ILE A 140 -32.33 18.90 -1.74
N ARG A 141 -32.78 18.05 -0.80
CA ARG A 141 -33.29 18.46 0.51
C ARG A 141 -32.17 18.54 1.54
N LYS A 142 -32.32 19.44 2.53
CA LYS A 142 -31.39 19.56 3.68
C LYS A 142 -31.22 18.22 4.41
N ASP A 143 -32.28 17.42 4.53
CA ASP A 143 -32.22 16.10 5.19
C ASP A 143 -31.34 15.09 4.47
N GLU A 144 -31.28 15.16 3.14
CA GLU A 144 -30.43 14.29 2.32
C GLU A 144 -28.97 14.64 2.53
N VAL A 145 -28.65 15.94 2.51
CA VAL A 145 -27.31 16.45 2.81
C VAL A 145 -26.89 16.09 4.24
N ARG A 146 -27.79 16.23 5.22
CA ARG A 146 -27.52 15.85 6.61
C ARG A 146 -27.23 14.36 6.75
N LYS A 147 -28.01 13.51 6.08
CA LYS A 147 -27.78 12.05 6.05
C LYS A 147 -26.46 11.71 5.35
N ALA A 148 -26.12 12.39 4.26
CA ALA A 148 -24.87 12.19 3.53
C ALA A 148 -23.66 12.54 4.40
N LEU A 149 -23.64 13.73 5.01
CA LEU A 149 -22.57 14.16 5.91
C LEU A 149 -22.37 13.19 7.10
N LYS A 150 -23.46 12.63 7.65
CA LYS A 150 -23.38 11.58 8.70
C LYS A 150 -22.80 10.26 8.20
N ARG A 151 -23.01 9.89 6.94
CA ARG A 151 -22.52 8.63 6.35
C ARG A 151 -21.07 8.68 5.89
N MET A 152 -20.52 9.86 5.62
CA MET A 152 -19.13 10.00 5.16
C MET A 152 -18.12 9.49 6.20
N LYS A 153 -16.99 8.93 5.76
CA LYS A 153 -15.97 8.39 6.67
C LYS A 153 -14.95 9.47 7.01
N SER A 154 -14.60 9.57 8.29
CA SER A 154 -13.51 10.41 8.77
C SER A 154 -12.13 9.86 8.39
N GLY A 155 -11.12 10.74 8.37
CA GLY A 155 -9.73 10.37 8.08
C GLY A 155 -9.47 9.90 6.65
N LYS A 156 -10.23 10.43 5.68
CA LYS A 156 -9.96 10.23 4.25
C LYS A 156 -9.00 11.30 3.72
N ALA A 157 -8.27 10.97 2.66
CA ALA A 157 -7.46 11.94 1.95
C ALA A 157 -8.34 13.10 1.48
N VAL A 158 -7.87 14.31 1.71
CA VAL A 158 -8.52 15.56 1.29
C VAL A 158 -8.44 15.71 -0.23
N GLY A 159 -9.45 16.35 -0.81
CA GLY A 159 -9.46 16.66 -2.24
C GLY A 159 -8.55 17.84 -2.58
N PRO A 160 -8.57 18.32 -3.83
CA PRO A 160 -7.83 19.52 -4.26
C PRO A 160 -8.23 20.80 -3.52
N ASP A 161 -9.35 20.78 -2.79
CA ASP A 161 -9.82 21.86 -1.94
C ASP A 161 -9.12 21.90 -0.57
N ASP A 162 -8.40 20.84 -0.20
CA ASP A 162 -7.73 20.67 1.10
C ASP A 162 -8.70 20.76 2.30
N ILE A 163 -10.00 20.48 2.08
CA ILE A 163 -11.04 20.56 3.11
C ILE A 163 -11.43 19.16 3.59
N PRO A 164 -11.10 18.78 4.84
CA PRO A 164 -11.53 17.51 5.40
C PRO A 164 -13.04 17.47 5.73
N VAL A 165 -13.63 16.28 5.70
CA VAL A 165 -15.07 16.08 5.99
C VAL A 165 -15.44 16.49 7.41
N GLU A 166 -14.48 16.46 8.32
CA GLU A 166 -14.57 16.92 9.70
C GLU A 166 -14.97 18.40 9.76
N VAL A 167 -14.49 19.25 8.86
CA VAL A 167 -14.83 20.69 8.81
C VAL A 167 -16.33 20.85 8.52
N TRP A 168 -16.84 20.14 7.52
CA TRP A 168 -18.26 20.16 7.17
C TRP A 168 -19.16 19.62 8.29
N ARG A 169 -18.67 18.68 9.09
CA ARG A 169 -19.39 18.19 10.29
C ARG A 169 -19.37 19.20 11.43
N CYS A 170 -18.25 19.86 11.68
CA CYS A 170 -18.11 20.87 12.74
C CYS A 170 -18.99 22.10 12.49
N LEU A 171 -19.15 22.50 11.21
CA LEU A 171 -20.00 23.61 10.80
C LEU A 171 -21.51 23.35 10.98
N GLY A 172 -21.91 22.09 11.23
CA GLY A 172 -23.29 21.73 11.57
C GLY A 172 -24.30 22.18 10.53
N GLU A 173 -25.37 22.85 10.96
CA GLU A 173 -26.44 23.30 10.06
C GLU A 173 -25.97 24.33 9.03
N ALA A 174 -24.99 25.18 9.35
CA ALA A 174 -24.47 26.15 8.38
C ALA A 174 -23.85 25.46 7.14
N ALA A 175 -23.16 24.33 7.35
CA ALA A 175 -22.66 23.51 6.25
C ALA A 175 -23.79 22.84 5.45
N VAL A 176 -24.83 22.36 6.13
CA VAL A 176 -26.00 21.77 5.47
C VAL A 176 -26.68 22.81 4.57
N GLU A 177 -26.90 24.03 5.06
CA GLU A 177 -27.52 25.10 4.29
C GLU A 177 -26.70 25.53 3.09
N PHE A 178 -25.39 25.70 3.30
CA PHE A 178 -24.46 26.06 2.24
C PHE A 178 -24.40 24.98 1.15
N LEU A 179 -24.19 23.72 1.52
CA LEU A 179 -24.06 22.61 0.56
C LEU A 179 -25.37 22.35 -0.18
N THR A 180 -26.52 22.38 0.50
CA THR A 180 -27.83 22.27 -0.17
C THR A 180 -28.02 23.38 -1.20
N SER A 181 -27.66 24.61 -0.87
CA SER A 181 -27.78 25.75 -1.80
C SER A 181 -26.82 25.61 -2.98
N LEU A 182 -25.58 25.21 -2.73
CA LEU A 182 -24.55 24.99 -3.75
C LEU A 182 -24.98 23.89 -4.73
N PHE A 183 -25.38 22.72 -4.25
CA PHE A 183 -25.75 21.61 -5.12
C PHE A 183 -27.00 21.91 -5.93
N ASN A 184 -28.02 22.53 -5.34
CA ASN A 184 -29.20 22.96 -6.09
C ASN A 184 -28.87 24.01 -7.15
N ARG A 185 -27.93 24.93 -6.88
CA ARG A 185 -27.47 25.89 -7.88
C ARG A 185 -26.74 25.20 -9.04
N VAL A 186 -25.93 24.18 -8.76
CA VAL A 186 -25.26 23.38 -9.81
C VAL A 186 -26.29 22.61 -10.65
N LEU A 187 -27.32 22.04 -10.02
CA LEU A 187 -28.40 21.34 -10.72
C LEU A 187 -29.25 22.30 -11.58
N GLU A 188 -29.62 23.47 -11.04
CA GLU A 188 -30.42 24.46 -11.76
C GLU A 188 -29.66 25.10 -12.93
N SER A 189 -28.35 25.29 -12.80
CA SER A 189 -27.52 25.90 -13.85
C SER A 189 -26.97 24.89 -14.85
N GLU A 190 -27.09 23.59 -14.58
CA GLU A 190 -26.50 22.47 -15.34
C GLU A 190 -24.99 22.66 -15.62
N ARG A 191 -24.31 23.49 -14.81
CA ARG A 191 -22.91 23.88 -15.00
C ARG A 191 -22.09 23.46 -13.80
N MET A 192 -21.12 22.58 -14.06
CA MET A 192 -20.12 22.17 -13.07
C MET A 192 -19.10 23.31 -12.86
N PRO A 193 -18.66 23.58 -11.61
CA PRO A 193 -17.57 24.51 -11.37
C PRO A 193 -16.32 24.16 -12.17
N GLU A 194 -15.69 25.14 -12.82
CA GLU A 194 -14.50 24.91 -13.67
C GLU A 194 -13.36 24.24 -12.91
N LYS A 195 -13.16 24.62 -11.64
CA LYS A 195 -12.15 24.01 -10.76
C LYS A 195 -12.35 22.50 -10.53
N TRP A 196 -13.55 21.98 -10.73
CA TRP A 196 -13.83 20.54 -10.62
C TRP A 196 -13.56 19.78 -11.94
N ARG A 197 -13.35 20.51 -13.05
CA ARG A 197 -13.01 19.94 -14.36
C ARG A 197 -11.52 19.89 -14.64
N SER A 198 -10.74 20.73 -13.95
CA SER A 198 -9.27 20.74 -14.01
C SER A 198 -8.69 19.81 -12.94
N CYS A 199 -8.69 18.51 -13.21
CA CYS A 199 -7.88 17.53 -12.48
C CYS A 199 -6.70 17.09 -13.34
#